data_AF-A0A1E5NEJ5-F1
#
_entry.id   AF-A0A1E5NEJ5-F1
#
_cell.length_a   1.000
_cell.length_b   1.000
_cell.length_c   1.000
_cell.angle_alpha   90.00
_cell.angle_beta   90.00
_cell.angle_gamma   90.00
#
_symmetry.space_group_name_H-M   'P 1'
#
loop_
_entity.id
_entity.type
_entity.pdbx_description
1 polymer ?
#
loop_
_entity_poly.entity_id
_entity_poly.type
_entity_poly.pdbx_seq_one_letter_code
_entity_poly.pdbx_strand_id
1 'polypeptide(L)'
;MIKKILLTIFISLLMLNCSATITDPNPEKEINIGDGSFIDPTENQSTQPEEIIITDQAQISEFIKNHNGTYYSRYEDNSLGLRYIIDGDLIYNGYGTKVEATMKTLVGNKLQIYIEGKPESPGINLGYDMNDEMYTFNFGSDGNIYLFANAIFHKENYQKPTIGYETKIGDPISELITYSGNYYYYDYDDTKKYYILIDTAGQVYMDDNFKINYSKAELSNNVLIITYKQTGGTSSKQELHFYNKDENQDYKLIFGNTWINNQLQYETLTKYNLFSPYSGTYKSTDSSTTLTITTTDAQLNTVPYSYTPVIIGNTLTIYQYSSREGTKEHKFVFNDDKSKAVYTKPDGTAIELNRY
;
A
#
# COMPACT_ATOMS: atom_id res chain seq x y z
N MET A 1 16.90 41.40 -10.70
CA MET A 1 17.51 40.15 -11.16
C MET A 1 16.65 39.00 -10.65
N ILE A 2 16.02 38.30 -11.58
CA ILE A 2 14.99 37.28 -11.35
C ILE A 2 15.67 35.99 -10.90
N LYS A 3 15.32 35.48 -9.72
CA LYS A 3 15.51 34.06 -9.35
C LYS A 3 14.11 33.45 -9.24
N LYS A 4 13.71 32.72 -10.27
CA LYS A 4 12.57 31.80 -10.22
C LYS A 4 13.10 30.49 -9.64
N ILE A 5 12.76 30.19 -8.39
CA ILE A 5 12.87 28.84 -7.84
C ILE A 5 11.46 28.26 -7.96
N LEU A 6 11.36 27.21 -8.77
CA LEU A 6 10.13 26.50 -9.05
C LEU A 6 9.67 25.82 -7.75
N LEU A 7 8.51 26.24 -7.26
CA LEU A 7 7.80 25.70 -6.12
C LEU A 7 7.05 24.44 -6.58
N THR A 8 7.60 23.26 -6.33
CA THR A 8 6.88 22.00 -6.56
C THR A 8 6.06 21.69 -5.31
N ILE A 9 4.85 22.25 -5.26
CA ILE A 9 3.77 21.76 -4.38
C ILE A 9 3.33 20.43 -4.97
N PHE A 10 3.72 19.30 -4.36
CA PHE A 10 3.11 18.01 -4.67
C PHE A 10 2.08 17.71 -3.58
N ILE A 11 0.83 17.82 -3.99
CA ILE A 11 -0.36 17.40 -3.26
C ILE A 11 -0.29 15.88 -3.15
N SER A 12 -0.12 15.34 -1.95
CA SER A 12 -0.20 13.89 -1.66
C SER A 12 -1.40 13.58 -0.76
N LEU A 13 -2.50 14.31 -0.94
CA LEU A 13 -3.82 13.95 -0.44
C LEU A 13 -4.74 13.95 -1.67
N LEU A 14 -5.22 12.76 -2.04
CA LEU A 14 -5.99 12.38 -3.24
C LEU A 14 -5.17 11.67 -4.33
N MET A 15 -4.77 10.43 -4.05
CA MET A 15 -4.67 9.38 -5.08
C MET A 15 -5.80 8.38 -4.83
N LEU A 16 -7.03 8.77 -5.17
CA LEU A 16 -8.09 7.83 -5.55
C LEU A 16 -8.86 8.51 -6.68
N ASN A 17 -8.66 8.02 -7.90
CA ASN A 17 -9.35 8.48 -9.08
C ASN A 17 -10.86 8.36 -8.90
N CYS A 18 -11.57 9.47 -9.07
CA CYS A 18 -12.97 9.45 -9.46
C CYS A 18 -13.11 10.18 -10.79
N SER A 19 -12.95 9.42 -11.87
CA SER A 19 -13.51 9.74 -13.19
C SER A 19 -13.71 8.45 -13.98
N ALA A 20 -14.77 7.72 -13.65
CA ALA A 20 -15.47 6.93 -14.66
C ALA A 20 -16.92 7.42 -14.66
N THR A 21 -17.20 8.43 -15.49
CA THR A 21 -18.58 8.75 -15.85
C THR A 21 -18.85 8.19 -17.24
N ILE A 22 -19.64 7.12 -17.28
CA ILE A 22 -20.60 6.72 -18.32
C ILE A 22 -20.05 6.74 -19.77
N THR A 23 -19.32 5.68 -20.14
CA THR A 23 -19.53 4.82 -21.33
C THR A 23 -18.24 4.05 -21.62
N ASP A 24 -17.99 2.96 -20.90
CA ASP A 24 -17.29 1.81 -21.48
C ASP A 24 -17.88 0.52 -20.89
N PRO A 25 -18.62 -0.28 -21.68
CA PRO A 25 -19.39 -1.41 -21.20
C PRO A 25 -18.56 -2.70 -21.27
N ASN A 26 -17.47 -2.79 -20.53
CA ASN A 26 -16.93 -4.07 -20.04
C ASN A 26 -15.70 -3.84 -19.15
N PRO A 27 -15.85 -3.69 -17.82
CA PRO A 27 -14.83 -4.24 -16.94
C PRO A 27 -14.94 -5.75 -17.11
N GLU A 28 -13.91 -6.40 -17.68
CA GLU A 28 -13.83 -7.85 -17.74
C GLU A 28 -14.14 -8.43 -16.35
N LYS A 29 -15.39 -8.91 -16.14
CA LYS A 29 -15.97 -9.41 -14.89
C LYS A 29 -15.42 -8.75 -13.61
N GLU A 30 -16.23 -7.94 -12.93
CA GLU A 30 -15.94 -7.61 -11.51
C GLU A 30 -15.61 -8.90 -10.75
N ILE A 31 -14.33 -9.11 -10.47
CA ILE A 31 -13.87 -10.22 -9.65
C ILE A 31 -14.42 -9.89 -8.26
N ASN A 32 -15.16 -10.83 -7.66
CA ASN A 32 -15.54 -10.66 -6.27
C ASN A 32 -14.28 -10.84 -5.42
N ILE A 33 -13.60 -9.73 -5.16
CA ILE A 33 -12.38 -9.67 -4.35
C ILE A 33 -12.69 -9.73 -2.85
N GLY A 34 -13.96 -9.78 -2.45
CA GLY A 34 -14.39 -9.64 -1.06
C GLY A 34 -14.16 -8.23 -0.53
N ASP A 35 -13.94 -8.11 0.78
CA ASP A 35 -13.52 -6.88 1.44
C ASP A 35 -12.04 -6.94 1.84
N GLY A 36 -11.47 -5.79 2.21
CA GLY A 36 -10.12 -5.69 2.77
C GLY A 36 -10.05 -5.90 4.26
N SER A 37 -11.19 -6.09 4.92
CA SER A 37 -11.25 -6.27 6.35
C SER A 37 -10.73 -7.66 6.72
N PHE A 38 -9.55 -7.70 7.35
CA PHE A 38 -9.39 -8.59 8.50
C PHE A 38 -8.53 -7.91 9.56
N ILE A 39 -9.18 -7.21 10.50
CA ILE A 39 -8.55 -6.61 11.68
C ILE A 39 -9.19 -7.23 12.92
N ASP A 40 -8.63 -8.32 13.40
CA ASP A 40 -8.56 -8.65 14.83
C ASP A 40 -7.30 -9.51 15.00
N PRO A 41 -6.93 -9.93 16.21
CA PRO A 41 -7.39 -11.29 16.42
C PRO A 41 -7.84 -11.77 17.81
N THR A 42 -7.58 -11.08 18.93
CA THR A 42 -7.91 -11.70 20.24
C THR A 42 -8.40 -10.78 21.35
N GLU A 43 -8.92 -9.58 21.10
CA GLU A 43 -9.78 -8.97 22.12
C GLU A 43 -11.20 -9.56 22.03
N ASN A 44 -11.66 -10.14 23.16
CA ASN A 44 -12.94 -10.83 23.33
C ASN A 44 -14.14 -10.05 22.76
N GLN A 45 -14.70 -10.42 21.59
CA GLN A 45 -16.15 -10.46 21.36
C GLN A 45 -16.60 -11.54 20.34
N SER A 46 -17.68 -12.18 20.73
CA SER A 46 -18.31 -13.39 20.18
C SER A 46 -19.17 -13.12 18.94
N THR A 47 -19.35 -14.20 18.16
CA THR A 47 -20.43 -14.53 17.21
C THR A 47 -20.43 -13.88 15.82
N GLN A 48 -19.59 -14.41 14.93
CA GLN A 48 -19.92 -14.86 13.55
C GLN A 48 -18.98 -16.03 13.20
N PRO A 49 -19.29 -16.92 12.22
CA PRO A 49 -18.63 -18.22 12.10
C PRO A 49 -17.11 -18.04 12.02
N GLU A 50 -16.40 -18.67 12.95
CA GLU A 50 -14.96 -18.51 13.20
C GLU A 50 -14.14 -18.77 11.93
N GLU A 51 -13.83 -17.72 11.16
CA GLU A 51 -12.70 -17.81 10.25
C GLU A 51 -11.44 -17.99 11.11
N ILE A 52 -10.76 -19.11 10.94
CA ILE A 52 -9.63 -19.49 11.78
C ILE A 52 -8.49 -18.51 11.55
N ILE A 53 -8.11 -17.81 12.62
CA ILE A 53 -6.97 -16.90 12.62
C ILE A 53 -5.69 -17.71 12.84
N ILE A 54 -4.81 -17.69 11.85
CA ILE A 54 -3.53 -18.37 11.88
C ILE A 54 -2.45 -17.36 12.28
N THR A 55 -1.82 -17.62 13.43
CA THR A 55 -0.66 -16.87 13.96
C THR A 55 0.64 -17.70 13.92
N ASP A 56 0.53 -19.00 13.62
CA ASP A 56 1.67 -19.90 13.49
C ASP A 56 2.55 -19.52 12.29
N GLN A 57 3.80 -19.16 12.56
CA GLN A 57 4.70 -18.63 11.53
C GLN A 57 5.06 -19.67 10.47
N ALA A 58 5.08 -20.97 10.79
CA ALA A 58 5.40 -22.01 9.82
C ALA A 58 4.26 -22.17 8.79
N GLN A 59 3.01 -22.15 9.24
CA GLN A 59 1.84 -22.17 8.35
C GLN A 59 1.78 -20.91 7.48
N ILE A 60 2.05 -19.74 8.06
CA ILE A 60 2.10 -18.47 7.31
C ILE A 60 3.22 -18.48 6.27
N SER A 61 4.42 -18.95 6.62
CA SER A 61 5.53 -19.08 5.66
C SER A 61 5.19 -20.01 4.51
N GLU A 62 4.52 -21.13 4.77
CA GLU A 62 4.10 -22.05 3.71
C GLU A 62 3.02 -21.44 2.80
N PHE A 63 2.09 -20.68 3.38
CA PHE A 63 1.13 -19.90 2.61
C PHE A 63 1.83 -18.88 1.69
N ILE A 64 2.81 -18.13 2.20
CA ILE A 64 3.54 -17.11 1.42
C ILE A 64 4.28 -17.74 0.23
N LYS A 65 4.94 -18.89 0.40
CA LYS A 65 5.67 -19.59 -0.69
C LYS A 65 4.79 -19.94 -1.89
N ASN A 66 3.51 -20.24 -1.65
CA ASN A 66 2.57 -20.54 -2.72
C ASN A 66 2.19 -19.28 -3.56
N HIS A 67 2.61 -18.10 -3.10
CA HIS A 67 2.35 -16.82 -3.75
C HIS A 67 3.64 -16.17 -4.26
N ASN A 68 4.65 -16.97 -4.63
CA ASN A 68 5.86 -16.48 -5.29
C ASN A 68 5.56 -15.67 -6.55
N GLY A 69 6.16 -14.49 -6.69
CA GLY A 69 5.95 -13.58 -7.81
C GLY A 69 6.48 -12.17 -7.57
N THR A 70 6.55 -11.40 -8.65
CA THR A 70 6.78 -9.94 -8.60
C THR A 70 5.45 -9.24 -8.82
N TYR A 71 5.12 -8.23 -8.00
CA TYR A 71 3.80 -7.63 -7.92
C TYR A 71 3.88 -6.14 -8.22
N TYR A 72 3.15 -5.69 -9.25
CA TYR A 72 3.24 -4.33 -9.78
C TYR A 72 1.91 -3.61 -9.71
N SER A 73 1.97 -2.36 -9.31
CA SER A 73 0.90 -1.40 -9.54
C SER A 73 0.97 -0.84 -10.96
N ARG A 74 -0.17 -0.39 -11.47
CA ARG A 74 -0.25 0.36 -12.72
C ARG A 74 -0.72 1.78 -12.42
N TYR A 75 0.09 2.75 -12.83
CA TYR A 75 -0.25 4.17 -12.70
C TYR A 75 -1.15 4.63 -13.85
N GLU A 76 -1.70 5.84 -13.73
CA GLU A 76 -2.63 6.43 -14.72
C GLU A 76 -2.05 6.54 -16.13
N ASP A 77 -0.74 6.75 -16.24
CA ASP A 77 -0.02 6.81 -17.50
C ASP A 77 0.34 5.42 -18.07
N ASN A 78 -0.19 4.35 -17.46
CA ASN A 78 0.12 2.94 -17.72
C ASN A 78 1.55 2.52 -17.39
N SER A 79 2.36 3.37 -16.75
CA SER A 79 3.65 2.94 -16.21
C SER A 79 3.43 1.95 -15.07
N LEU A 80 4.38 1.03 -14.93
CA LEU A 80 4.36 0.02 -13.89
C LEU A 80 5.22 0.47 -12.72
N GLY A 81 4.74 0.25 -11.51
CA GLY A 81 5.50 0.43 -10.28
C GLY A 81 5.65 -0.91 -9.59
N LEU A 82 6.87 -1.43 -9.48
CA LEU A 82 7.12 -2.59 -8.64
C LEU A 82 6.75 -2.24 -7.19
N ARG A 83 5.84 -2.99 -6.60
CA ARG A 83 5.39 -2.77 -5.22
C ARG A 83 5.95 -3.79 -4.26
N TYR A 84 5.87 -5.07 -4.62
CA TYR A 84 6.36 -6.16 -3.78
C TYR A 84 6.96 -7.30 -4.59
N ILE A 85 7.85 -8.06 -3.95
CA ILE A 85 8.38 -9.32 -4.45
C ILE A 85 8.20 -10.35 -3.35
N ILE A 86 7.57 -11.48 -3.68
CA ILE A 86 7.49 -12.65 -2.80
C ILE A 86 8.37 -13.72 -3.42
N ASP A 87 9.48 -14.05 -2.76
CA ASP A 87 10.42 -15.08 -3.21
C ASP A 87 10.75 -16.04 -2.06
N GLY A 88 10.23 -17.26 -2.17
CA GLY A 88 10.18 -18.19 -1.06
C GLY A 88 9.19 -17.72 -0.01
N ASP A 89 9.61 -17.68 1.25
CA ASP A 89 8.84 -17.16 2.38
C ASP A 89 9.17 -15.69 2.70
N LEU A 90 9.97 -15.04 1.86
CA LEU A 90 10.42 -13.67 2.05
C LEU A 90 9.60 -12.70 1.19
N ILE A 91 9.29 -11.54 1.79
CA ILE A 91 8.61 -10.43 1.13
C ILE A 91 9.58 -9.24 1.08
N TYR A 92 9.72 -8.64 -0.10
CA TYR A 92 10.49 -7.42 -0.33
C TYR A 92 9.56 -6.32 -0.84
N ASN A 93 9.84 -5.07 -0.49
CA ASN A 93 9.15 -3.92 -1.07
C ASN A 93 9.76 -3.54 -2.44
N GLY A 94 9.15 -2.56 -3.11
CA GLY A 94 9.58 -2.08 -4.44
C GLY A 94 10.98 -1.45 -4.48
N TYR A 95 11.60 -1.19 -3.34
CA TYR A 95 12.99 -0.73 -3.22
C TYR A 95 13.99 -1.89 -3.02
N GLY A 96 13.50 -3.14 -2.99
CA GLY A 96 14.31 -4.32 -2.74
C GLY A 96 14.66 -4.55 -1.26
N THR A 97 14.06 -3.79 -0.34
CA THR A 97 14.25 -3.99 1.10
C THR A 97 13.30 -5.07 1.60
N LYS A 98 13.82 -6.00 2.42
CA LYS A 98 13.00 -7.02 3.05
C LYS A 98 11.99 -6.36 3.99
N VAL A 99 10.74 -6.81 3.91
CA VAL A 99 9.66 -6.44 4.82
C VAL A 99 9.83 -7.22 6.12
N GLU A 100 10.38 -6.55 7.13
CA GLU A 100 10.51 -7.09 8.49
C GLU A 100 9.24 -6.77 9.30
N ALA A 101 8.29 -7.70 9.28
CA ALA A 101 7.04 -7.57 10.03
C ALA A 101 7.25 -7.82 11.53
N THR A 102 6.66 -6.98 12.37
CA THR A 102 6.51 -7.26 13.81
C THR A 102 5.57 -8.45 14.02
N MET A 103 4.47 -8.51 13.25
CA MET A 103 3.51 -9.61 13.29
C MET A 103 2.93 -9.88 11.91
N LYS A 104 2.64 -11.15 11.62
CA LYS A 104 1.85 -11.59 10.48
C LYS A 104 0.69 -12.45 10.97
N THR A 105 -0.50 -12.21 10.42
CA THR A 105 -1.71 -12.98 10.71
C THR A 105 -2.40 -13.35 9.42
N LEU A 106 -2.89 -14.58 9.32
CA LEU A 106 -3.54 -15.10 8.12
C LEU A 106 -4.97 -15.52 8.44
N VAL A 107 -5.91 -15.07 7.62
CA VAL A 107 -7.30 -15.51 7.62
C VAL A 107 -7.75 -15.78 6.19
N GLY A 108 -8.09 -17.04 5.89
CA GLY A 108 -8.41 -17.46 4.53
C GLY A 108 -7.28 -17.12 3.55
N ASN A 109 -7.55 -16.20 2.62
CA ASN A 109 -6.60 -15.69 1.61
C ASN A 109 -6.06 -14.28 1.95
N LYS A 110 -6.30 -13.77 3.16
CA LYS A 110 -5.87 -12.44 3.61
C LYS A 110 -4.68 -12.56 4.56
N LEU A 111 -3.52 -12.08 4.12
CA LEU A 111 -2.34 -11.92 4.96
C LEU A 111 -2.27 -10.48 5.45
N GLN A 112 -2.49 -10.27 6.74
CA GLN A 112 -2.27 -8.98 7.37
C GLN A 112 -0.85 -8.92 7.95
N ILE A 113 -0.17 -7.80 7.67
CA ILE A 113 1.19 -7.53 8.09
C ILE A 113 1.18 -6.26 8.94
N TYR A 114 1.68 -6.37 10.16
CA TYR A 114 1.87 -5.26 11.08
C TYR A 114 3.36 -4.99 11.29
N ILE A 115 3.74 -3.73 11.19
CA ILE A 115 5.09 -3.22 11.46
C ILE A 115 4.94 -2.14 12.53
N GLU A 116 5.60 -2.35 13.66
CA GLU A 116 5.62 -1.37 14.74
C GLU A 116 6.58 -0.23 14.41
N GLY A 117 6.13 1.01 14.68
CA GLY A 117 6.95 2.20 14.54
C GLY A 117 8.15 2.19 15.48
N LYS A 118 9.15 3.02 15.19
CA LYS A 118 10.33 3.13 16.05
C LYS A 118 9.94 3.73 17.40
N PRO A 119 10.42 3.16 18.52
CA PRO A 119 10.11 3.70 19.84
C PRO A 119 10.75 5.08 20.01
N GLU A 120 10.06 5.96 20.73
CA GLU A 120 10.59 7.28 21.09
C GLU A 120 11.93 7.12 21.83
N SER A 121 12.94 7.87 21.39
CA SER A 121 14.28 7.85 22.00
C SER A 121 14.63 9.25 22.51
N PRO A 122 15.08 9.41 23.77
CA PRO A 122 15.36 10.73 24.34
C PRO A 122 16.35 11.53 23.47
N GLY A 123 15.93 12.72 23.04
CA GLY A 123 16.75 13.63 22.24
C GLY A 123 16.74 13.38 20.72
N ILE A 124 15.91 12.45 20.23
CA ILE A 124 15.73 12.17 18.80
C ILE A 124 14.26 12.35 18.44
N ASN A 125 13.94 13.34 17.61
CA ASN A 125 12.61 13.41 16.99
C ASN A 125 12.60 12.44 15.81
N LEU A 126 11.84 11.34 15.95
CA LEU A 126 11.72 10.30 14.93
C LEU A 126 10.52 10.52 14.00
N GLY A 127 9.62 11.44 14.34
CA GLY A 127 8.52 11.89 13.46
C GLY A 127 7.85 10.75 12.69
N TYR A 128 7.95 10.78 11.37
CA TYR A 128 7.33 9.79 10.47
C TYR A 128 7.71 8.34 10.81
N ASP A 129 8.94 8.08 11.25
CA ASP A 129 9.42 6.74 11.61
C ASP A 129 8.73 6.16 12.85
N MET A 130 7.99 6.97 13.62
CA MET A 130 7.20 6.53 14.77
C MET A 130 5.81 6.00 14.39
N ASN A 131 5.41 6.12 13.12
CA ASN A 131 4.14 5.58 12.67
C ASN A 131 4.20 4.05 12.64
N ASP A 132 3.15 3.42 13.14
CA ASP A 132 2.89 2.02 12.86
C ASP A 132 2.36 1.88 11.44
N GLU A 133 2.68 0.77 10.79
CA GLU A 133 2.15 0.43 9.48
C GLU A 133 1.37 -0.88 9.56
N MET A 134 0.23 -0.91 8.88
CA MET A 134 -0.50 -2.13 8.65
C MET A 134 -1.02 -2.17 7.23
N TYR A 135 -0.97 -3.34 6.64
CA TYR A 135 -1.57 -3.58 5.34
C TYR A 135 -2.02 -5.03 5.23
N THR A 136 -3.05 -5.22 4.42
CA THR A 136 -3.64 -6.52 4.15
C THR A 136 -3.42 -6.88 2.68
N PHE A 137 -2.75 -8.01 2.45
CA PHE A 137 -2.67 -8.64 1.14
C PHE A 137 -3.84 -9.62 1.01
N ASN A 138 -4.83 -9.27 0.22
CA ASN A 138 -5.90 -10.17 -0.16
C ASN A 138 -5.54 -10.86 -1.49
N PHE A 139 -5.19 -12.14 -1.43
CA PHE A 139 -4.70 -12.90 -2.59
C PHE A 139 -5.87 -13.37 -3.46
N GLY A 140 -5.94 -12.83 -4.68
CA GLY A 140 -6.96 -13.17 -5.67
C GLY A 140 -6.76 -14.56 -6.28
N SER A 141 -7.85 -15.17 -6.75
CA SER A 141 -7.80 -16.45 -7.48
C SER A 141 -7.08 -16.33 -8.84
N ASP A 142 -6.94 -15.12 -9.37
CA ASP A 142 -6.16 -14.77 -10.55
C ASP A 142 -4.64 -14.68 -10.26
N GLY A 143 -4.25 -14.84 -8.99
CA GLY A 143 -2.88 -14.74 -8.51
C GLY A 143 -2.42 -13.32 -8.18
N ASN A 144 -3.27 -12.30 -8.38
CA ASN A 144 -2.96 -10.92 -8.03
C ASN A 144 -3.09 -10.67 -6.51
N ILE A 145 -2.58 -9.54 -6.04
CA ILE A 145 -2.81 -9.07 -4.67
C ILE A 145 -3.72 -7.83 -4.74
N TYR A 146 -4.79 -7.82 -3.97
CA TYR A 146 -5.57 -6.63 -3.68
C TYR A 146 -5.10 -6.08 -2.33
N LEU A 147 -4.33 -5.00 -2.40
CA LEU A 147 -3.67 -4.37 -1.28
C LEU A 147 -4.60 -3.35 -0.62
N PHE A 148 -4.77 -3.51 0.69
CA PHE A 148 -5.43 -2.54 1.54
C PHE A 148 -4.37 -1.94 2.48
N ALA A 149 -4.11 -0.64 2.34
CA ALA A 149 -3.24 0.09 3.25
C ALA A 149 -4.06 0.62 4.42
N ASN A 150 -3.74 0.17 5.63
CA ASN A 150 -4.48 0.44 6.84
C ASN A 150 -3.65 1.37 7.73
N ALA A 151 -3.80 2.69 7.56
CA ALA A 151 -3.10 3.64 8.40
C ALA A 151 -3.52 3.48 9.87
N ILE A 152 -2.54 3.54 10.77
CA ILE A 152 -2.74 3.43 12.22
C ILE A 152 -2.50 4.80 12.85
N PHE A 153 -3.47 5.26 13.60
CA PHE A 153 -3.40 6.51 14.34
C PHE A 153 -3.10 6.25 15.81
N HIS A 154 -2.07 6.95 16.28
CA HIS A 154 -1.78 7.10 17.69
C HIS A 154 -2.83 7.98 18.36
N LYS A 155 -3.00 7.81 19.67
CA LYS A 155 -3.96 8.56 20.46
C LYS A 155 -3.24 9.45 21.46
N GLU A 156 -3.75 10.66 21.63
CA GLU A 156 -3.45 11.50 22.79
C GLU A 156 -4.76 11.93 23.46
N ASN A 157 -4.65 12.41 24.70
CA ASN A 157 -5.81 12.91 25.43
C ASN A 157 -6.50 14.03 24.65
N TYR A 158 -7.83 14.02 24.67
CA TYR A 158 -8.61 15.03 23.96
C TYR A 158 -8.26 16.43 24.48
N GLN A 159 -7.95 17.33 23.53
CA GLN A 159 -7.75 18.75 23.80
C GLN A 159 -8.63 19.56 22.85
N LYS A 160 -9.48 20.41 23.43
CA LYS A 160 -10.52 21.20 22.77
C LYS A 160 -9.93 22.33 21.90
N PRO A 161 -10.53 22.57 20.72
CA PRO A 161 -9.96 22.17 19.45
C PRO A 161 -8.70 22.95 19.04
N THR A 162 -7.84 22.27 18.29
CA THR A 162 -6.86 22.85 17.37
C THR A 162 -7.60 23.56 16.24
N ILE A 163 -7.14 24.72 15.78
CA ILE A 163 -7.71 25.42 14.61
C ILE A 163 -7.83 24.42 13.44
N GLY A 164 -9.03 24.33 12.82
CA GLY A 164 -9.28 23.48 11.65
C GLY A 164 -10.02 22.17 11.90
N TYR A 165 -10.55 21.92 13.11
CA TYR A 165 -11.32 20.71 13.45
C TYR A 165 -12.65 21.05 14.14
N GLU A 166 -13.48 21.87 13.50
CA GLU A 166 -14.80 22.25 14.01
C GLU A 166 -15.95 21.44 13.38
N THR A 167 -15.67 20.73 12.28
CA THR A 167 -16.64 19.93 11.52
C THR A 167 -17.06 18.70 12.31
N LYS A 168 -18.32 18.70 12.76
CA LYS A 168 -18.96 17.59 13.47
C LYS A 168 -19.41 16.49 12.52
N ILE A 169 -19.18 15.25 12.92
CA ILE A 169 -19.58 14.05 12.19
C ILE A 169 -20.73 13.37 12.92
N GLY A 170 -21.93 13.46 12.34
CA GLY A 170 -23.15 12.92 12.96
C GLY A 170 -23.45 13.49 14.35
N ASP A 171 -24.38 12.84 15.03
CA ASP A 171 -24.71 13.13 16.43
C ASP A 171 -23.71 12.44 17.38
N PRO A 172 -23.54 12.93 18.62
CA PRO A 172 -22.71 12.28 19.63
C PRO A 172 -23.15 10.84 19.91
N ILE A 173 -22.19 9.93 20.07
CA ILE A 173 -22.41 8.52 20.40
C ILE A 173 -21.85 8.26 21.81
N SER A 174 -22.70 7.89 22.78
CA SER A 174 -22.30 7.73 24.18
C SER A 174 -21.16 6.74 24.40
N GLU A 175 -21.14 5.67 23.62
CA GLU A 175 -20.15 4.60 23.68
C GLU A 175 -18.76 5.08 23.23
N LEU A 176 -18.69 6.18 22.46
CA LEU A 176 -17.43 6.79 22.04
C LEU A 176 -16.70 7.53 23.17
N ILE A 177 -17.33 7.76 24.32
CA ILE A 177 -16.67 8.40 25.47
C ILE A 177 -15.44 7.57 25.92
N THR A 178 -15.54 6.24 25.87
CA THR A 178 -14.43 5.30 26.15
C THR A 178 -13.24 5.51 25.22
N TYR A 179 -13.50 5.98 23.99
CA TYR A 179 -12.50 6.22 22.96
C TYR A 179 -12.13 7.70 22.82
N SER A 180 -12.52 8.56 23.76
CA SER A 180 -12.21 9.99 23.70
C SER A 180 -10.69 10.25 23.60
N GLY A 181 -10.29 11.13 22.69
CA GLY A 181 -8.90 11.39 22.33
C GLY A 181 -8.76 12.10 20.98
N ASN A 182 -7.55 12.62 20.73
CA ASN A 182 -7.15 13.10 19.41
C ASN A 182 -6.33 12.01 18.72
N TYR A 183 -6.75 11.57 17.54
CA TYR A 183 -6.10 10.50 16.80
C TYR A 183 -5.24 11.07 15.68
N TYR A 184 -3.96 10.72 15.66
CA TYR A 184 -2.97 11.35 14.78
C TYR A 184 -1.96 10.36 14.18
N TYR A 185 -1.31 10.81 13.12
CA TYR A 185 -0.10 10.21 12.56
C TYR A 185 0.94 11.32 12.31
N TYR A 186 2.20 10.96 12.11
CA TYR A 186 3.24 11.89 11.66
C TYR A 186 3.30 11.92 10.14
N ASP A 187 3.26 13.10 9.54
CA ASP A 187 3.44 13.28 8.10
C ASP A 187 4.93 13.24 7.72
N TYR A 188 5.27 13.21 6.42
CA TYR A 188 6.64 13.15 5.93
C TYR A 188 7.52 14.35 6.34
N ASP A 189 6.90 15.45 6.76
CA ASP A 189 7.58 16.62 7.33
C ASP A 189 7.75 16.53 8.86
N ASP A 190 7.52 15.35 9.43
CA ASP A 190 7.55 15.03 10.85
C ASP A 190 6.51 15.79 11.70
N THR A 191 5.50 16.41 11.07
CA THR A 191 4.42 17.10 11.78
C THR A 191 3.28 16.14 12.11
N LYS A 192 2.70 16.29 13.31
CA LYS A 192 1.46 15.58 13.65
C LYS A 192 0.30 16.08 12.78
N LYS A 193 -0.43 15.15 12.18
CA LYS A 193 -1.70 15.39 11.50
C LYS A 193 -2.79 14.61 12.22
N TYR A 194 -3.83 15.30 12.67
CA TYR A 194 -4.97 14.66 13.29
C TYR A 194 -5.95 14.19 12.23
N TYR A 195 -6.44 12.98 12.36
CA TYR A 195 -7.42 12.44 11.44
C TYR A 195 -8.85 12.62 11.97
N ILE A 196 -9.11 12.17 13.21
CA ILE A 196 -10.34 12.45 13.95
C ILE A 196 -10.04 12.88 15.38
N LEU A 197 -10.96 13.64 15.97
CA LEU A 197 -11.00 13.94 17.39
C LEU A 197 -12.31 13.41 17.96
N ILE A 198 -12.27 12.83 19.15
CA ILE A 198 -13.44 12.35 19.87
C ILE A 198 -13.46 13.04 21.23
N ASP A 199 -14.45 13.90 21.46
CA ASP A 199 -14.55 14.61 22.74
C ASP A 199 -15.13 13.75 23.86
N THR A 200 -15.14 14.30 25.08
CA THR A 200 -15.63 13.61 26.28
C THR A 200 -17.15 13.45 26.33
N ALA A 201 -17.89 13.98 25.35
CA ALA A 201 -19.31 13.72 25.15
C ALA A 201 -19.57 12.70 24.03
N GLY A 202 -18.52 12.14 23.42
CA GLY A 202 -18.63 11.18 22.31
C GLY A 202 -18.91 11.83 20.96
N GLN A 203 -18.69 13.15 20.81
CA GLN A 203 -18.79 13.82 19.51
C GLN A 203 -17.51 13.61 18.71
N VAL A 204 -17.66 13.19 17.46
CA VAL A 204 -16.57 13.06 16.49
C VAL A 204 -16.40 14.36 15.70
N TYR A 205 -15.15 14.77 15.52
CA TYR A 205 -14.73 15.91 14.70
C TYR A 205 -13.71 15.47 13.64
N MET A 206 -13.78 16.07 12.46
CA MET A 206 -12.84 15.87 11.35
C MET A 206 -12.29 17.21 10.86
N ASP A 207 -11.20 17.16 10.09
CA ASP A 207 -10.57 18.35 9.49
C ASP A 207 -11.58 19.11 8.60
N ASP A 208 -11.70 20.42 8.82
CA ASP A 208 -12.59 21.31 8.08
C ASP A 208 -12.26 21.37 6.57
N ASN A 209 -11.03 21.02 6.20
CA ASN A 209 -10.57 20.94 4.81
C ASN A 209 -11.31 19.85 4.01
N PHE A 210 -11.94 18.86 4.65
CA PHE A 210 -12.78 17.89 3.96
C PHE A 210 -14.07 18.52 3.38
N LYS A 211 -14.44 19.75 3.81
CA LYS A 211 -15.61 20.51 3.32
C LYS A 211 -16.90 19.69 3.32
N ILE A 212 -17.17 19.02 4.43
CA ILE A 212 -18.27 18.08 4.60
C ILE A 212 -19.60 18.84 4.74
N ASN A 213 -20.61 18.48 3.95
CA ASN A 213 -21.94 19.09 4.01
C ASN A 213 -23.06 18.13 4.46
N TYR A 214 -22.72 16.86 4.61
CA TYR A 214 -23.57 15.83 5.20
C TYR A 214 -22.67 14.77 5.84
N SER A 215 -23.02 14.31 7.04
CA SER A 215 -22.30 13.28 7.75
C SER A 215 -23.23 12.43 8.61
N LYS A 216 -22.84 11.17 8.83
CA LYS A 216 -23.42 10.22 9.77
C LYS A 216 -22.27 9.43 10.39
N ALA A 217 -22.39 9.12 11.68
CA ALA A 217 -21.54 8.15 12.36
C ALA A 217 -22.40 7.05 12.99
N GLU A 218 -21.87 5.84 13.02
CA GLU A 218 -22.43 4.72 13.79
C GLU A 218 -21.28 3.89 14.37
N LEU A 219 -21.47 3.32 15.55
CA LEU A 219 -20.51 2.45 16.21
C LEU A 219 -21.12 1.05 16.33
N SER A 220 -20.40 0.04 15.88
CA SER A 220 -20.79 -1.36 16.03
C SER A 220 -19.54 -2.20 16.26
N ASN A 221 -19.52 -3.02 17.31
CA ASN A 221 -18.40 -3.93 17.64
C ASN A 221 -17.02 -3.26 17.60
N ASN A 222 -16.87 -2.09 18.26
CA ASN A 222 -15.64 -1.28 18.28
C ASN A 222 -15.19 -0.75 16.91
N VAL A 223 -16.04 -0.82 15.89
CA VAL A 223 -15.82 -0.23 14.58
C VAL A 223 -16.69 1.01 14.44
N LEU A 224 -16.05 2.17 14.37
CA LEU A 224 -16.69 3.43 14.02
C LEU A 224 -16.81 3.52 12.50
N ILE A 225 -18.05 3.54 12.02
CA ILE A 225 -18.37 3.72 10.62
C ILE A 225 -18.76 5.18 10.42
N ILE A 226 -17.96 5.90 9.65
CA ILE A 226 -18.23 7.28 9.27
C ILE A 226 -18.69 7.29 7.82
N THR A 227 -19.82 7.94 7.55
CA THR A 227 -20.27 8.25 6.20
C THR A 227 -20.38 9.76 6.04
N TYR A 228 -19.82 10.33 4.98
CA TYR A 228 -19.96 11.75 4.68
C TYR A 228 -20.03 12.04 3.18
N LYS A 229 -20.49 13.25 2.88
CA LYS A 229 -20.46 13.83 1.54
C LYS A 229 -19.68 15.14 1.56
N GLN A 230 -18.74 15.27 0.64
CA GLN A 230 -17.96 16.49 0.46
C GLN A 230 -18.69 17.48 -0.46
N THR A 231 -18.41 18.76 -0.24
CA THR A 231 -18.80 19.82 -1.18
C THR A 231 -18.16 19.53 -2.54
N GLY A 232 -18.98 19.27 -3.56
CA GLY A 232 -18.52 18.77 -4.87
C GLY A 232 -19.11 17.41 -5.25
N GLY A 233 -19.69 16.68 -4.31
CA GLY A 233 -20.56 15.54 -4.59
C GLY A 233 -20.00 14.17 -4.21
N THR A 234 -18.70 14.06 -3.93
CA THR A 234 -18.04 12.82 -3.50
C THR A 234 -18.64 12.32 -2.19
N SER A 235 -19.13 11.09 -2.18
CA SER A 235 -19.56 10.39 -0.97
C SER A 235 -18.48 9.41 -0.51
N SER A 236 -18.22 9.37 0.78
CA SER A 236 -17.26 8.45 1.40
C SER A 236 -17.93 7.68 2.53
N LYS A 237 -17.58 6.40 2.66
CA LYS A 237 -17.83 5.57 3.85
C LYS A 237 -16.49 5.03 4.33
N GLN A 238 -16.20 5.12 5.62
CA GLN A 238 -14.92 4.72 6.21
C GLN A 238 -15.18 3.89 7.46
N GLU A 239 -14.51 2.75 7.55
CA GLU A 239 -14.44 1.93 8.77
C GLU A 239 -13.19 2.28 9.56
N LEU A 240 -13.35 2.52 10.85
CA LEU A 240 -12.28 2.88 11.78
C LEU A 240 -12.35 1.95 12.98
N HIS A 241 -11.34 1.11 13.15
CA HIS A 241 -11.30 0.07 14.16
C HIS A 241 -10.55 0.58 15.38
N PHE A 242 -11.22 0.63 16.54
CA PHE A 242 -10.51 0.89 17.79
C PHE A 242 -9.81 -0.38 18.26
N TYR A 243 -8.50 -0.27 18.49
CA TYR A 243 -7.64 -1.38 18.85
C TYR A 243 -6.91 -1.10 20.16
N ASN A 244 -7.08 -1.96 21.16
CA ASN A 244 -6.38 -1.87 22.43
C ASN A 244 -5.16 -2.79 22.43
N LYS A 245 -3.96 -2.23 22.31
CA LYS A 245 -2.74 -3.06 22.24
C LYS A 245 -2.33 -3.63 23.60
N ASP A 246 -2.53 -2.86 24.68
CA ASP A 246 -1.79 -3.06 25.94
C ASP A 246 -2.67 -3.19 27.18
N GLU A 247 -3.96 -3.51 27.04
CA GLU A 247 -4.96 -3.62 28.13
C GLU A 247 -5.13 -2.36 29.02
N ASN A 248 -4.40 -1.28 28.71
CA ASN A 248 -4.33 -0.03 29.45
C ASN A 248 -5.23 1.08 28.86
N GLN A 249 -6.13 0.73 27.95
CA GLN A 249 -7.05 1.65 27.26
C GLN A 249 -6.36 2.72 26.38
N ASP A 250 -5.11 2.46 25.97
CA ASP A 250 -4.42 3.24 24.95
C ASP A 250 -4.84 2.74 23.56
N TYR A 251 -6.05 3.12 23.17
CA TYR A 251 -6.62 2.69 21.91
C TYR A 251 -5.89 3.34 20.73
N LYS A 252 -5.36 2.53 19.83
CA LYS A 252 -5.03 2.95 18.47
C LYS A 252 -6.30 2.95 17.62
N LEU A 253 -6.34 3.80 16.61
CA LEU A 253 -7.41 3.80 15.62
C LEU A 253 -6.84 3.33 14.30
N ILE A 254 -7.43 2.30 13.71
CA ILE A 254 -6.91 1.69 12.49
C ILE A 254 -7.91 1.89 11.36
N PHE A 255 -7.44 2.42 10.23
CA PHE A 255 -8.24 2.49 9.02
C PHE A 255 -8.58 1.09 8.51
N GLY A 256 -9.87 0.79 8.42
CA GLY A 256 -10.40 -0.40 7.76
C GLY A 256 -10.74 -0.12 6.29
N ASN A 257 -11.84 -0.69 5.81
CA ASN A 257 -12.29 -0.44 4.46
C ASN A 257 -12.73 1.00 4.25
N THR A 258 -12.43 1.54 3.06
CA THR A 258 -12.94 2.81 2.59
C THR A 258 -13.72 2.60 1.31
N TRP A 259 -14.89 3.22 1.22
CA TRP A 259 -15.65 3.32 -0.02
C TRP A 259 -15.73 4.77 -0.45
N ILE A 260 -15.48 5.03 -1.74
CA ILE A 260 -15.74 6.32 -2.39
C ILE A 260 -16.76 6.09 -3.48
N ASN A 261 -17.84 6.87 -3.48
CA ASN A 261 -18.97 6.72 -4.41
C ASN A 261 -19.45 5.26 -4.51
N ASN A 262 -19.55 4.60 -3.34
CA ASN A 262 -19.92 3.20 -3.15
C ASN A 262 -18.96 2.17 -3.77
N GLN A 263 -17.77 2.56 -4.19
CA GLN A 263 -16.73 1.65 -4.66
C GLN A 263 -15.71 1.43 -3.54
N LEU A 264 -15.44 0.17 -3.21
CA LEU A 264 -14.38 -0.19 -2.26
C LEU A 264 -13.03 0.26 -2.82
N GLN A 265 -12.20 0.84 -1.97
CA GLN A 265 -10.90 1.38 -2.34
C GLN A 265 -9.80 0.40 -1.95
N TYR A 266 -8.96 0.04 -2.91
CA TYR A 266 -7.83 -0.87 -2.78
C TYR A 266 -6.85 -0.64 -3.94
N GLU A 267 -5.62 -1.10 -3.80
CA GLU A 267 -4.63 -1.10 -4.88
C GLU A 267 -4.53 -2.51 -5.47
N THR A 268 -4.71 -2.65 -6.78
CA THR A 268 -4.51 -3.94 -7.47
C THR A 268 -3.04 -4.10 -7.85
N LEU A 269 -2.43 -5.19 -7.40
CA LEU A 269 -1.06 -5.55 -7.75
C LEU A 269 -1.04 -6.75 -8.69
N THR A 270 -0.65 -6.50 -9.93
CA THR A 270 -0.57 -7.53 -10.97
C THR A 270 0.65 -8.40 -10.79
N LYS A 271 0.46 -9.72 -10.80
CA LYS A 271 1.53 -10.71 -10.64
C LYS A 271 2.30 -10.98 -11.94
N TYR A 272 3.62 -11.05 -11.81
CA TYR A 272 4.58 -11.42 -12.86
C TYR A 272 5.60 -12.43 -12.34
N ASN A 273 6.48 -12.92 -13.22
CA ASN A 273 7.48 -13.92 -12.87
C ASN A 273 8.61 -13.34 -11.99
N LEU A 274 9.22 -14.20 -11.18
CA LEU A 274 10.37 -13.87 -10.34
C LEU A 274 11.64 -13.57 -11.12
N PHE A 275 12.49 -12.71 -10.56
CA PHE A 275 13.84 -12.44 -11.06
C PHE A 275 14.83 -13.55 -10.70
N SER A 276 14.67 -14.18 -9.54
CA SER A 276 15.64 -15.14 -8.99
C SER A 276 16.05 -16.30 -9.91
N PRO A 277 15.17 -16.90 -10.74
CA PRO A 277 15.59 -17.90 -11.72
C PRO A 277 16.61 -17.39 -12.74
N TYR A 278 16.69 -16.08 -12.93
CA TYR A 278 17.54 -15.38 -13.90
C TYR A 278 18.77 -14.72 -13.25
N SER A 279 18.89 -14.75 -11.92
CA SER A 279 19.94 -14.05 -11.17
C SER A 279 21.35 -14.32 -11.71
N GLY A 280 22.12 -13.26 -11.93
CA GLY A 280 23.47 -13.36 -12.49
C GLY A 280 23.88 -12.09 -13.22
N THR A 281 25.13 -12.09 -13.71
CA THR A 281 25.66 -11.01 -14.54
C THR A 281 25.81 -11.50 -15.97
N TYR A 282 25.12 -10.85 -16.92
CA TYR A 282 25.18 -11.16 -18.35
C TYR A 282 25.92 -10.04 -19.07
N LYS A 283 26.95 -10.38 -19.85
CA LYS A 283 27.78 -9.39 -20.57
C LYS A 283 27.86 -9.67 -22.05
N SER A 284 27.91 -8.60 -22.84
CA SER A 284 28.29 -8.69 -24.25
C SER A 284 29.76 -9.09 -24.38
N THR A 285 30.15 -9.63 -25.55
CA THR A 285 31.52 -10.06 -25.81
C THR A 285 32.56 -8.95 -25.60
N ASP A 286 32.20 -7.70 -25.90
CA ASP A 286 33.03 -6.51 -25.72
C ASP A 286 32.90 -5.88 -24.31
N SER A 287 32.08 -6.46 -23.43
CA SER A 287 31.74 -5.96 -22.09
C SER A 287 31.13 -4.54 -22.03
N SER A 288 30.70 -3.98 -23.17
CA SER A 288 30.08 -2.65 -23.21
C SER A 288 28.66 -2.65 -22.63
N THR A 289 27.95 -3.77 -22.73
CA THR A 289 26.60 -3.96 -22.19
C THR A 289 26.63 -5.02 -21.11
N THR A 290 26.12 -4.66 -19.92
CA THR A 290 26.01 -5.55 -18.77
C THR A 290 24.61 -5.48 -18.20
N LEU A 291 23.95 -6.64 -18.11
CA LEU A 291 22.71 -6.84 -17.38
C LEU A 291 23.02 -7.56 -16.07
N THR A 292 22.67 -6.97 -14.94
CA THR A 292 22.81 -7.57 -13.61
C THR A 292 21.43 -7.87 -13.07
N ILE A 293 21.17 -9.13 -12.73
CA ILE A 293 19.90 -9.57 -12.16
C ILE A 293 20.15 -10.09 -10.74
N THR A 294 19.39 -9.57 -9.79
CA THR A 294 19.33 -10.02 -8.41
C THR A 294 17.92 -10.51 -8.10
N THR A 295 17.69 -10.98 -6.87
CA THR A 295 16.35 -11.33 -6.39
C THR A 295 15.36 -10.18 -6.49
N THR A 296 15.83 -8.93 -6.37
CA THR A 296 14.97 -7.76 -6.21
C THR A 296 15.01 -6.78 -7.37
N ASP A 297 15.95 -6.92 -8.30
CA ASP A 297 16.09 -6.00 -9.42
C ASP A 297 16.73 -6.64 -10.65
N ALA A 298 16.54 -6.03 -11.82
CA ALA A 298 17.27 -6.32 -13.04
C ALA A 298 17.71 -5.00 -13.70
N GLN A 299 19.01 -4.71 -13.60
CA GLN A 299 19.60 -3.46 -14.02
C GLN A 299 20.46 -3.62 -15.28
N LEU A 300 20.25 -2.73 -16.24
CA LEU A 300 21.11 -2.58 -17.41
C LEU A 300 22.04 -1.38 -17.21
N ASN A 301 23.36 -1.57 -17.34
CA ASN A 301 24.35 -0.52 -17.12
C ASN A 301 24.17 0.75 -17.98
N THR A 302 23.50 0.63 -19.13
CA THR A 302 23.19 1.74 -20.05
C THR A 302 21.89 2.47 -19.70
N VAL A 303 21.14 1.99 -18.70
CA VAL A 303 19.87 2.58 -18.22
C VAL A 303 20.00 2.84 -16.71
N PRO A 304 20.58 3.99 -16.32
CA PRO A 304 20.98 4.21 -14.92
C PRO A 304 19.84 4.62 -13.98
N TYR A 305 18.72 5.15 -14.49
CA TYR A 305 17.63 5.68 -13.64
C TYR A 305 16.26 5.49 -14.29
N SER A 306 15.21 5.53 -13.45
CA SER A 306 13.80 5.58 -13.85
C SER A 306 13.40 4.43 -14.78
N TYR A 307 13.68 3.20 -14.34
CA TYR A 307 13.32 1.99 -15.07
C TYR A 307 12.46 1.05 -14.24
N THR A 308 11.76 0.16 -14.91
CA THR A 308 10.99 -0.92 -14.29
C THR A 308 11.24 -2.22 -15.03
N PRO A 309 11.92 -3.20 -14.40
CA PRO A 309 12.09 -4.52 -14.99
C PRO A 309 10.81 -5.34 -14.82
N VAL A 310 10.44 -6.15 -15.80
CA VAL A 310 9.29 -7.08 -15.75
C VAL A 310 9.66 -8.38 -16.46
N ILE A 311 9.37 -9.53 -15.85
CA ILE A 311 9.57 -10.84 -16.47
C ILE A 311 8.24 -11.51 -16.78
N ILE A 312 8.10 -11.95 -18.04
CA ILE A 312 7.01 -12.81 -18.51
C ILE A 312 7.62 -14.01 -19.21
N GLY A 313 7.40 -15.20 -18.68
CA GLY A 313 8.06 -16.42 -19.15
C GLY A 313 9.58 -16.27 -19.11
N ASN A 314 10.24 -16.49 -20.26
CA ASN A 314 11.69 -16.34 -20.45
C ASN A 314 12.10 -14.95 -20.99
N THR A 315 11.23 -13.94 -20.92
CA THR A 315 11.52 -12.59 -21.42
C THR A 315 11.51 -11.57 -20.30
N LEU A 316 12.65 -10.92 -20.07
CA LEU A 316 12.74 -9.71 -19.26
C LEU A 316 12.59 -8.49 -20.17
N THR A 317 11.73 -7.56 -19.80
CA THR A 317 11.67 -6.22 -20.39
C THR A 317 12.01 -5.20 -19.32
N ILE A 318 13.00 -4.36 -19.58
CA ILE A 318 13.27 -3.16 -18.77
C ILE A 318 12.60 -1.98 -19.49
N TYR A 319 11.55 -1.45 -18.88
CA TYR A 319 10.88 -0.24 -19.34
C TYR A 319 11.65 0.98 -18.83
N GLN A 320 12.13 1.84 -19.72
CA GLN A 320 12.72 3.13 -19.38
C GLN A 320 11.69 4.22 -19.68
N TYR A 321 11.12 4.82 -18.63
CA TYR A 321 10.09 5.84 -18.77
C TYR A 321 10.72 7.23 -18.99
N SER A 322 10.21 7.97 -19.98
CA SER A 322 10.64 9.34 -20.26
C SER A 322 9.46 10.17 -20.76
N SER A 323 9.18 11.26 -20.06
CA SER A 323 8.17 12.25 -20.49
C SER A 323 8.56 13.00 -21.76
N ARG A 324 9.85 12.99 -22.13
CA ARG A 324 10.38 13.71 -23.30
C ARG A 324 10.53 12.82 -24.53
N GLU A 325 11.00 11.60 -24.33
CA GLU A 325 11.40 10.70 -25.43
C GLU A 325 10.46 9.50 -25.59
N GLY A 326 9.41 9.41 -24.75
CA GLY A 326 8.54 8.26 -24.67
C GLY A 326 9.19 7.08 -23.93
N THR A 327 8.39 6.04 -23.69
CA THR A 327 8.84 4.81 -23.06
C THR A 327 9.71 4.02 -24.02
N LYS A 328 10.92 3.65 -23.60
CA LYS A 328 11.81 2.74 -24.34
C LYS A 328 11.77 1.36 -23.70
N GLU A 329 11.74 0.33 -24.54
CA GLU A 329 11.74 -1.06 -24.10
C GLU A 329 13.10 -1.70 -24.40
N HIS A 330 13.71 -2.26 -23.37
CA HIS A 330 14.95 -3.03 -23.47
C HIS A 330 14.62 -4.50 -23.19
N LYS A 331 14.60 -5.34 -24.24
CA LYS A 331 14.09 -6.71 -24.16
C LYS A 331 15.21 -7.73 -24.12
N PHE A 332 15.14 -8.68 -23.20
CA PHE A 332 16.10 -9.75 -23.03
C PHE A 332 15.36 -11.08 -23.08
N VAL A 333 15.70 -11.92 -24.05
CA VAL A 333 15.14 -13.27 -24.17
C VAL A 333 16.19 -14.27 -23.72
N PHE A 334 15.95 -14.95 -22.61
CA PHE A 334 16.87 -15.95 -22.06
C PHE A 334 16.68 -17.29 -22.76
N ASN A 335 17.78 -18.03 -22.94
CA ASN A 335 17.70 -19.43 -23.36
C ASN A 335 17.19 -20.33 -22.22
N ASP A 336 17.01 -21.62 -22.49
CA ASP A 336 16.35 -22.53 -21.55
C ASP A 336 17.13 -22.67 -20.24
N ASP A 337 18.44 -22.87 -20.31
CA ASP A 337 19.33 -23.02 -19.15
C ASP A 337 19.77 -21.70 -18.50
N LYS A 338 19.32 -20.56 -19.04
CA LYS A 338 19.63 -19.21 -18.55
C LYS A 338 21.13 -18.91 -18.53
N SER A 339 21.93 -19.58 -19.36
CA SER A 339 23.35 -19.25 -19.56
C SER A 339 23.55 -18.08 -20.52
N LYS A 340 22.53 -17.74 -21.33
CA LYS A 340 22.58 -16.67 -22.32
C LYS A 340 21.28 -15.87 -22.39
N ALA A 341 21.39 -14.63 -22.86
CA ALA A 341 20.26 -13.80 -23.21
C ALA A 341 20.51 -13.06 -24.53
N VAL A 342 19.49 -12.91 -25.37
CA VAL A 342 19.52 -12.00 -26.52
C VAL A 342 18.89 -10.68 -26.10
N TYR A 343 19.68 -9.61 -26.10
CA TYR A 343 19.22 -8.26 -25.79
C TYR A 343 18.87 -7.51 -27.09
N THR A 344 17.60 -7.15 -27.24
CA THR A 344 17.11 -6.23 -28.27
C THR A 344 17.01 -4.82 -27.69
N LYS A 345 17.79 -3.91 -28.28
CA LYS A 345 17.82 -2.48 -27.94
C LYS A 345 16.54 -1.78 -28.45
N PRO A 346 16.24 -0.56 -27.97
CA PRO A 346 15.09 0.22 -28.44
C PRO A 346 15.11 0.54 -29.94
N ASP A 347 16.28 0.56 -30.58
CA ASP A 347 16.43 0.77 -32.02
C ASP A 347 16.21 -0.51 -32.87
N GLY A 348 15.90 -1.64 -32.22
CA GLY A 348 15.69 -2.95 -32.85
C GLY A 348 16.96 -3.76 -33.08
N THR A 349 18.15 -3.22 -32.80
CA THR A 349 19.40 -4.00 -32.89
C THR A 349 19.49 -5.03 -31.77
N ALA A 350 20.10 -6.18 -32.05
CA ALA A 350 20.22 -7.28 -31.10
C ALA A 350 21.67 -7.64 -30.82
N ILE A 351 21.99 -7.95 -29.57
CA ILE A 351 23.29 -8.47 -29.15
C ILE A 351 23.12 -9.68 -28.21
N GLU A 352 24.05 -10.62 -28.26
CA GLU A 352 24.09 -11.75 -27.31
C GLU A 352 24.81 -11.31 -26.03
N LEU A 353 24.24 -11.70 -24.88
CA LEU A 353 24.84 -11.58 -23.56
C LEU A 353 25.07 -12.98 -22.98
N ASN A 354 26.27 -13.24 -22.47
CA ASN A 354 26.65 -14.50 -21.84
C ASN A 354 26.70 -14.30 -20.32
N ARG A 355 26.22 -15.28 -19.56
CA ARG A 355 26.25 -15.28 -18.08
C ARG A 355 27.67 -15.57 -17.57
N TYR A 356 28.09 -14.85 -16.54
CA TYR A 356 29.39 -14.95 -15.87
C TYR A 356 29.24 -15.31 -14.39
#